data_AF-A0A5D3F4L0-F1
#
_entry.id   AF-A0A5D3F4L0-F1
#
_cell.length_a   1.000
_cell.length_b   1.000
_cell.length_c   1.000
_cell.angle_alpha   90.00
_cell.angle_beta   90.00
_cell.angle_gamma   90.00
#
_symmetry.space_group_name_H-M   'P 1'
#
loop_
_entity.id
_entity.type
_entity.pdbx_description
1 polymer ?
#
loop_
_entity_poly.entity_id
_entity_poly.type
_entity_poly.pdbx_seq_one_letter_code
_entity_poly.pdbx_strand_id
1 'polypeptide(L)'
;MARVPARPSTSPLVAASSTGARGIEGAIPLRAGVATRPQAAAIYAKLIVRNEFATHYPFPAVSKNSPFFAPEEYWCGPVWLDRAYFSLKGLQGYGYNGDATALADRLRNSATGLLDNGPIMENYTRRQARL
;
A
#
# COMPACT_ATOMS: atom_id res chain seq x y z
N MET A 1 -0.48 31.11 -38.68
CA MET A 1 -0.26 30.37 -37.41
C MET A 1 -1.62 30.04 -36.82
N ALA A 2 -2.04 28.77 -36.84
CA ALA A 2 -3.35 28.35 -36.30
C ALA A 2 -3.20 27.88 -34.84
N ARG A 3 -4.08 28.38 -33.98
CA ARG A 3 -4.09 28.13 -32.53
C ARG A 3 -4.63 26.72 -32.25
N VAL A 4 -3.87 25.88 -31.58
CA VAL A 4 -4.30 24.54 -31.15
C VAL A 4 -5.33 24.68 -30.02
N PRO A 5 -6.50 24.02 -30.09
CA PRO A 5 -7.50 24.10 -29.02
C PRO A 5 -7.04 23.34 -27.78
N ALA A 6 -7.33 23.89 -26.60
CA ALA A 6 -7.01 23.29 -25.31
C ALA A 6 -7.79 21.98 -25.11
N ARG A 7 -7.10 20.89 -24.75
CA ARG A 7 -7.72 19.64 -24.31
C ARG A 7 -8.45 19.85 -22.98
N PRO A 8 -9.62 19.22 -22.77
CA PRO A 8 -10.23 19.19 -21.45
C PRO A 8 -9.30 18.43 -20.48
N SER A 9 -9.06 19.04 -19.32
CA SER A 9 -8.36 18.42 -18.20
C SER A 9 -9.27 17.36 -17.57
N THR A 10 -9.13 16.11 -18.00
CA THR A 10 -9.56 14.96 -17.21
C THR A 10 -8.31 14.38 -16.55
N SER A 11 -8.05 14.81 -15.32
CA SER A 11 -7.04 14.16 -14.48
C SER A 11 -7.41 12.68 -14.31
N PRO A 12 -6.54 11.73 -14.67
CA PRO A 12 -6.85 10.29 -14.61
C PRO A 12 -6.86 9.72 -13.17
N LEU A 13 -6.84 10.57 -12.15
CA LEU A 13 -6.57 10.16 -10.76
C LEU A 13 -7.79 9.73 -9.94
N VAL A 14 -8.98 9.60 -10.53
CA VAL A 14 -10.15 9.02 -9.84
C VAL A 14 -10.95 8.13 -10.79
N ALA A 15 -10.33 7.07 -11.29
CA ALA A 15 -11.06 5.87 -11.67
C ALA A 15 -10.57 4.76 -10.75
N ALA A 16 -11.38 4.41 -9.74
CA ALA A 16 -11.22 3.14 -9.05
C ALA A 16 -11.25 2.06 -10.14
N SER A 17 -10.13 1.35 -10.32
CA SER A 17 -10.00 0.33 -11.36
C SER A 17 -11.10 -0.73 -11.17
N SER A 18 -12.03 -0.80 -12.12
CA SER A 18 -13.08 -1.83 -12.19
C SER A 18 -12.52 -3.24 -12.42
N THR A 19 -11.19 -3.37 -12.54
CA THR A 19 -10.47 -4.60 -12.85
C THR A 19 -10.07 -5.41 -11.61
N GLY A 20 -10.31 -4.91 -10.39
CA GLY A 20 -9.89 -5.58 -9.15
C GLY A 20 -8.36 -5.63 -8.94
N ALA A 21 -7.57 -5.05 -9.85
CA ALA A 21 -6.14 -4.86 -9.71
C ALA A 21 -5.87 -3.58 -8.92
N ARG A 22 -5.50 -3.73 -7.64
CA ARG A 22 -5.06 -2.64 -6.76
C ARG A 22 -3.71 -3.03 -6.19
N GLY A 23 -2.69 -2.24 -6.47
CA GLY A 23 -1.40 -2.35 -5.82
C GLY A 23 -1.19 -1.28 -4.76
N ILE A 24 -0.14 -1.45 -3.97
CA ILE A 24 0.20 -0.55 -2.87
C ILE A 24 0.65 0.84 -3.36
N GLU A 25 0.94 1.01 -4.65
CA GLU A 25 1.20 2.31 -5.27
C GLU A 25 0.05 3.31 -5.10
N GLY A 26 -1.18 2.82 -4.87
CA GLY A 26 -2.32 3.67 -4.53
C GLY A 26 -2.13 4.51 -3.25
N ALA A 27 -1.17 4.16 -2.39
CA ALA A 27 -0.80 4.95 -1.21
C ALA A 27 0.18 6.10 -1.51
N ILE A 28 0.85 6.11 -2.67
CA ILE A 28 1.85 7.14 -3.03
C ILE A 28 1.27 8.57 -2.97
N PRO A 29 0.03 8.84 -3.43
CA PRO A 29 -0.57 10.18 -3.30
C PRO A 29 -0.68 10.67 -1.85
N LEU A 30 -0.90 9.76 -0.89
CA LEU A 30 -0.86 10.11 0.54
C LEU A 30 0.55 10.50 0.96
N ARG A 31 1.55 9.68 0.59
CA ARG A 31 2.96 9.96 0.93
C ARG A 31 3.45 11.28 0.35
N ALA A 32 3.08 11.58 -0.89
CA ALA A 32 3.47 12.79 -1.59
C ALA A 32 2.71 14.04 -1.14
N GLY A 33 1.64 13.90 -0.33
CA GLY A 33 0.84 15.03 0.12
C GLY A 33 -0.01 15.68 -0.98
N VAL A 34 -0.26 14.96 -2.07
CA VAL A 34 -0.99 15.48 -3.24
C VAL A 34 -2.45 15.02 -3.31
N ALA A 35 -2.86 14.08 -2.45
CA ALA A 35 -4.25 13.65 -2.35
C ALA A 35 -5.12 14.74 -1.70
N THR A 36 -6.30 14.98 -2.25
CA THR A 36 -7.35 15.73 -1.56
C THR A 36 -7.87 14.95 -0.36
N ARG A 37 -8.56 15.61 0.59
CA ARG A 37 -9.16 14.91 1.75
C ARG A 37 -10.10 13.76 1.35
N PRO A 38 -11.00 13.91 0.36
CA PRO A 38 -11.84 12.79 -0.08
C PRO A 38 -11.04 11.64 -0.71
N GLN A 39 -10.03 11.94 -1.53
CA GLN A 39 -9.14 10.90 -2.08
C GLN A 39 -8.38 10.18 -0.97
N ALA A 40 -7.89 10.92 0.02
CA ALA A 40 -7.17 10.35 1.13
C ALA A 40 -8.06 9.42 1.97
N ALA A 41 -9.31 9.80 2.23
CA ALA A 41 -10.29 8.95 2.89
C ALA A 41 -10.59 7.67 2.10
N ALA A 42 -10.70 7.75 0.77
CA ALA A 42 -10.91 6.58 -0.09
C ALA A 42 -9.71 5.61 -0.07
N ILE A 43 -8.48 6.13 -0.13
CA ILE A 43 -7.26 5.32 -0.03
C ILE A 43 -7.17 4.67 1.36
N TYR A 44 -7.37 5.47 2.42
CA TYR A 44 -7.41 4.99 3.81
C TYR A 44 -8.38 3.82 3.98
N ALA A 45 -9.61 3.94 3.47
CA ALA A 45 -10.63 2.91 3.55
C ALA A 45 -10.22 1.59 2.89
N LYS A 46 -9.23 1.59 1.97
CA LYS A 46 -8.64 0.38 1.40
C LYS A 46 -7.46 -0.14 2.21
N LEU A 47 -6.62 0.74 2.74
CA LEU A 47 -5.43 0.39 3.50
C LEU A 47 -5.74 -0.34 4.81
N ILE A 48 -6.88 -0.04 5.45
CA ILE A 48 -7.25 -0.61 6.76
C ILE A 48 -8.05 -1.92 6.69
N VAL A 49 -8.40 -2.40 5.50
CA VAL A 49 -9.23 -3.62 5.33
C VAL A 49 -8.37 -4.88 5.32
N ARG A 50 -8.69 -5.85 6.19
CA ARG A 50 -7.90 -7.10 6.33
C ARG A 50 -7.92 -8.00 5.09
N ASN A 51 -8.98 -7.93 4.30
CA ASN A 51 -9.08 -8.65 3.03
C ASN A 51 -8.48 -7.86 1.84
N GLU A 52 -7.85 -6.72 2.10
CA GLU A 52 -7.13 -5.92 1.09
C GLU A 52 -5.67 -5.75 1.53
N PHE A 53 -5.32 -4.62 2.17
CA PHE A 53 -3.94 -4.30 2.52
C PHE A 53 -3.60 -4.45 4.01
N ALA A 54 -4.57 -4.47 4.92
CA ALA A 54 -4.32 -4.70 6.35
C ALA A 54 -4.23 -6.19 6.70
N THR A 55 -3.50 -6.97 5.89
CA THR A 55 -3.40 -8.43 6.08
C THR A 55 -2.61 -8.79 7.35
N HIS A 56 -2.24 -10.06 7.54
CA HIS A 56 -1.30 -10.44 8.61
C HIS A 56 0.08 -9.77 8.40
N TYR A 57 0.57 -9.74 7.16
CA TYR A 57 1.68 -8.91 6.71
C TYR A 57 1.08 -7.66 6.03
N PRO A 58 0.93 -6.53 6.73
CA PRO A 58 0.24 -5.37 6.18
C PRO A 58 1.04 -4.75 5.03
N PHE A 59 0.33 -4.10 4.11
CA PHE A 59 0.87 -3.47 2.89
C PHE A 59 1.51 -4.45 1.89
N PRO A 60 0.84 -5.56 1.52
CA PRO A 60 1.29 -6.39 0.41
C PRO A 60 1.37 -5.57 -0.88
N ALA A 61 2.29 -5.93 -1.77
CA ALA A 61 2.47 -5.22 -3.04
C ALA A 61 1.18 -5.14 -3.88
N VAL A 62 0.32 -6.16 -3.78
CA VAL A 62 -1.01 -6.25 -4.38
C VAL A 62 -2.07 -6.54 -3.30
N SER A 63 -3.25 -5.95 -3.43
CA SER A 63 -4.39 -6.19 -2.54
C SER A 63 -4.73 -7.68 -2.46
N LYS A 64 -4.93 -8.21 -1.25
CA LYS A 64 -5.22 -9.63 -1.01
C LYS A 64 -6.44 -10.17 -1.79
N ASN A 65 -7.46 -9.34 -2.02
CA ASN A 65 -8.65 -9.73 -2.78
C ASN A 65 -8.52 -9.58 -4.29
N SER A 66 -7.32 -9.29 -4.81
CA SER A 66 -7.08 -9.21 -6.25
C SER A 66 -6.88 -10.60 -6.84
N PRO A 67 -7.36 -10.88 -8.08
CA PRO A 67 -7.01 -12.11 -8.79
C PRO A 67 -5.51 -12.21 -9.10
N PHE A 68 -4.76 -11.11 -8.99
CA PHE A 68 -3.32 -11.04 -9.18
C PHE A 68 -2.52 -11.19 -7.87
N PHE A 69 -3.19 -11.39 -6.73
CA PHE A 69 -2.50 -11.60 -5.46
C PHE A 69 -1.79 -12.96 -5.45
N ALA A 70 -0.47 -12.93 -5.40
CA ALA A 70 0.38 -14.11 -5.35
C ALA A 70 1.42 -13.92 -4.23
N PRO A 71 1.19 -14.51 -3.03
CA PRO A 71 1.93 -14.17 -1.80
C PRO A 71 3.43 -14.49 -1.84
N GLU A 72 3.87 -15.30 -2.79
CA GLU A 72 5.26 -15.72 -2.96
C GLU A 72 5.91 -15.15 -4.22
N GLU A 73 5.13 -14.49 -5.08
CA GLU A 73 5.61 -13.82 -6.29
C GLU A 73 6.07 -12.41 -5.95
N TYR A 74 7.33 -12.14 -6.27
CA TYR A 74 8.14 -11.02 -5.77
C TYR A 74 7.42 -9.65 -5.69
N TRP A 75 6.70 -9.27 -6.74
CA TRP A 75 5.98 -8.00 -6.83
C TRP A 75 4.45 -8.10 -6.69
N CYS A 76 3.91 -9.31 -6.53
CA CYS A 76 2.48 -9.57 -6.55
C CYS A 76 1.92 -9.99 -5.18
N GLY A 77 2.72 -9.93 -4.11
CA GLY A 77 2.27 -10.33 -2.79
C GLY A 77 3.14 -9.89 -1.63
N PRO A 78 4.46 -10.16 -1.63
CA PRO A 78 5.35 -9.82 -0.52
C PRO A 78 5.28 -8.34 -0.12
N VAL A 79 5.55 -8.10 1.16
CA VAL A 79 5.61 -6.75 1.74
C VAL A 79 7.02 -6.21 1.60
N TRP A 80 7.13 -5.03 1.01
CA TRP A 80 8.38 -4.29 0.88
C TRP A 80 8.40 -3.15 1.90
N LEU A 81 9.46 -3.04 2.71
CA LEU A 81 9.49 -2.10 3.84
C LEU A 81 9.43 -0.63 3.41
N ASP A 82 9.98 -0.28 2.25
CA ASP A 82 9.90 1.06 1.67
C ASP A 82 8.44 1.45 1.32
N ARG A 83 7.69 0.54 0.69
CA ARG A 83 6.28 0.76 0.33
C ARG A 83 5.36 0.75 1.55
N ALA A 84 5.64 -0.11 2.53
CA ALA A 84 4.99 -0.09 3.82
C ALA A 84 5.25 1.25 4.54
N TYR A 85 6.50 1.71 4.56
CA TYR A 85 6.89 2.98 5.16
C TYR A 85 6.20 4.18 4.50
N PHE A 86 6.12 4.22 3.16
CA PHE A 86 5.38 5.27 2.45
C PHE A 86 3.90 5.27 2.82
N SER A 87 3.29 4.10 2.92
CA SER A 87 1.87 3.97 3.29
C SER A 87 1.63 4.46 4.72
N LEU A 88 2.48 4.05 5.67
CA LEU A 88 2.43 4.50 7.06
C LEU A 88 2.61 6.01 7.19
N LYS A 89 3.62 6.57 6.51
CA LYS A 89 3.87 8.02 6.52
C LYS A 89 2.76 8.81 5.82
N GLY A 90 2.17 8.25 4.76
CA GLY A 90 1.00 8.82 4.11
C GLY A 90 -0.21 8.86 5.05
N LEU A 91 -0.50 7.77 5.75
CA LEU A 91 -1.56 7.73 6.76
C LEU A 91 -1.35 8.78 7.86
N GLN A 92 -0.12 8.88 8.39
CA GLN A 92 0.24 9.90 9.39
C GLN A 92 0.08 11.33 8.86
N GLY A 93 0.53 11.60 7.64
CA GLY A 93 0.43 12.93 7.02
C GLY A 93 -1.00 13.43 6.83
N TYR A 94 -1.98 12.51 6.80
CA TYR A 94 -3.40 12.82 6.68
C TYR A 94 -4.17 12.66 8.00
N GLY A 95 -3.49 12.40 9.12
CA GLY A 95 -4.08 12.36 10.46
C GLY A 95 -4.54 10.99 10.96
N TYR A 96 -4.32 9.91 10.20
CA TYR A 96 -4.71 8.54 10.57
C TYR A 96 -3.65 7.86 11.46
N ASN A 97 -3.24 8.55 12.55
CA ASN A 97 -2.09 8.15 13.36
C ASN A 97 -2.30 6.83 14.14
N GLY A 98 -3.52 6.60 14.64
CA GLY A 98 -3.87 5.38 15.38
C GLY A 98 -3.73 4.13 14.52
N ASP A 99 -4.37 4.12 13.35
CA ASP A 99 -4.28 2.99 12.41
C ASP A 99 -2.87 2.82 11.85
N ALA A 100 -2.15 3.91 11.57
CA ALA A 100 -0.76 3.84 11.16
C ALA A 100 0.10 3.13 12.22
N THR A 101 -0.08 3.49 13.50
CA THR A 101 0.64 2.84 14.61
C THR A 101 0.27 1.36 14.71
N ALA A 102 -1.02 1.03 14.70
CA ALA A 102 -1.49 -0.35 14.77
C ALA A 102 -1.00 -1.22 13.61
N LEU A 103 -0.91 -0.68 12.40
CA LEU A 103 -0.39 -1.38 11.23
C LEU A 103 1.14 -1.52 11.28
N ALA A 104 1.86 -0.52 11.79
CA ALA A 104 3.30 -0.63 12.02
C ALA A 104 3.62 -1.70 13.07
N ASP A 105 2.87 -1.74 14.17
CA ASP A 105 3.00 -2.77 15.20
C ASP A 105 2.73 -4.16 14.64
N ARG A 106 1.66 -4.29 13.84
CA ARG A 106 1.36 -5.55 13.16
C ARG A 106 2.49 -6.00 12.26
N LEU A 107 3.06 -5.10 11.44
CA LEU A 107 4.18 -5.42 10.55
C LEU A 107 5.39 -5.92 11.35
N ARG A 108 5.77 -5.17 12.39
CA ARG A 108 6.90 -5.51 13.27
C ARG A 108 6.73 -6.89 13.91
N ASN A 109 5.50 -7.22 14.32
CA ASN A 109 5.21 -8.48 14.99
C ASN A 109 5.00 -9.67 14.04
N SER A 110 4.71 -9.44 12.75
CA SER A 110 4.47 -10.52 11.78
C SER A 110 5.64 -10.78 10.84
N ALA A 111 6.49 -9.78 10.58
CA ALA A 111 7.67 -9.88 9.73
C ALA A 111 8.75 -10.74 10.40
N THR A 112 8.74 -12.04 10.12
CA THR A 112 9.73 -13.01 10.64
C THR A 112 11.16 -12.53 10.41
N GLY A 113 11.98 -12.59 11.46
CA GLY A 113 13.40 -12.20 11.40
C GLY A 113 13.65 -10.69 11.47
N LEU A 114 12.63 -9.82 11.31
CA LEU A 114 12.83 -8.37 11.25
C LEU A 114 13.36 -7.77 12.57
N LEU A 115 12.91 -8.30 13.71
CA LEU A 115 13.32 -7.84 15.04
C LEU A 115 14.31 -8.80 15.72
N ASP A 116 14.71 -9.86 15.03
CA ASP A 116 15.63 -10.86 15.54
C ASP A 116 17.08 -10.49 15.17
N ASN A 117 18.04 -11.33 15.58
CA ASN A 117 19.46 -11.14 15.25
C ASN A 117 19.83 -11.66 13.84
N GLY A 118 18.85 -11.82 12.96
CA GLY A 118 19.04 -12.29 11.59
C GLY A 118 19.39 -11.17 10.60
N PRO A 119 19.74 -11.51 9.35
CA PRO A 119 19.91 -10.52 8.31
C PRO A 119 18.58 -9.84 7.97
N ILE A 120 18.66 -8.55 7.59
CA ILE A 120 17.50 -7.85 7.04
C ILE A 120 17.20 -8.43 5.65
N MET A 121 15.94 -8.80 5.44
CA MET A 121 15.45 -9.29 4.15
C MET A 121 14.89 -8.15 3.32
N GLU A 122 14.93 -8.31 2.00
CA GLU A 122 14.42 -7.34 1.04
C GLU A 122 12.89 -7.18 1.12
N ASN A 123 12.18 -8.30 1.16
CA ASN A 123 10.73 -8.35 1.29
C ASN A 123 10.30 -9.44 2.29
N TYR A 124 9.06 -9.31 2.77
CA TYR A 124 8.52 -10.12 3.86
C TYR A 124 7.27 -10.87 3.41
N THR A 125 7.26 -12.18 3.63
CA THR A 125 6.14 -13.07 3.27
C THR A 125 6.06 -14.25 4.23
N ARG A 126 4.92 -14.96 4.22
CA ARG A 126 4.71 -16.17 5.03
C ARG A 126 5.74 -17.25 4.78
N ARG A 127 6.33 -17.33 3.57
CA ARG A 127 7.35 -18.35 3.25
C ARG A 127 8.54 -18.28 4.21
N GLN A 128 8.94 -17.08 4.66
CA GLN A 128 10.05 -16.90 5.58
C GLN A 128 9.74 -17.38 7.01
N ALA A 129 8.45 -17.46 7.40
CA ALA A 129 8.05 -18.01 8.70
C ALA A 129 8.20 -19.55 8.81
N ARG A 130 8.66 -20.21 7.75
CA ARG A 130 8.84 -21.67 7.66
C ARG A 130 10.30 -22.11 7.52
N LEU A 131 11.22 -21.15 7.46
CA LEU A 131 12.67 -21.38 7.45
C LEU A 131 13.20 -21.21 8.87
#